data_AF-A0AAV7KYV0-F1
#
_entry.id   AF-A0AAV7KYV0-F1
#
_cell.length_a   1.000
_cell.length_b   1.000
_cell.length_c   1.000
_cell.angle_alpha   90.00
_cell.angle_beta   90.00
_cell.angle_gamma   90.00
#
_symmetry.space_group_name_H-M   'P 1'
#
loop_
_entity.id
_entity.type
_entity.pdbx_description
1 polymer ?
#
loop_
_entity_poly.entity_id
_entity_poly.type
_entity_poly.pdbx_seq_one_letter_code
_entity_poly.pdbx_strand_id
1 'polypeptide(L)'
;MGHAHGVPFANSPTTTPSAPGGTQQPTATRGTGQTSQRVPVLFPNSPNGPESQHNTIAPSSISFSTLAHILKDYPRPIEREMLFRGFSEGFRIPYSGPAVTRGANNLRSAREAPGVVQEKLERELQLGRVAGPFSQPPLPNFIVSPLGIVPKKEQGKYRMIHHLAYPKGASVNDYLEEGTCSVGYASYDEAIDLVRAAGLGALMAKADIETAFHLFPVHPSSFHLLGMQ
;
A
#
# COMPACT_ATOMS: atom_id res chain seq x y z
N MET A 1 58.85 -8.58 24.60
CA MET A 1 60.12 -8.62 23.83
C MET A 1 59.74 -8.82 22.37
N GLY A 2 59.98 -7.96 21.39
CA GLY A 2 60.61 -6.65 21.31
C GLY A 2 60.45 -6.13 19.87
N HIS A 3 60.36 -4.80 19.76
CA HIS A 3 60.72 -3.91 18.65
C HIS A 3 60.06 -3.96 17.26
N ALA A 4 59.66 -2.73 16.88
CA ALA A 4 59.17 -2.24 15.60
C ALA A 4 60.31 -1.66 14.74
N HIS A 5 60.11 -1.60 13.42
CA HIS A 5 60.58 -0.61 12.42
C HIS A 5 59.78 -0.91 11.12
N GLY A 6 59.21 -0.02 10.29
CA GLY A 6 59.37 1.42 10.07
C GLY A 6 59.81 1.68 8.61
N VAL A 7 58.83 1.88 7.68
CA VAL A 7 58.72 2.72 6.42
C VAL A 7 59.99 3.11 5.60
N PRO A 8 59.97 3.39 4.25
CA PRO A 8 59.04 4.35 3.58
C PRO A 8 58.67 4.18 2.07
N PHE A 9 57.63 4.94 1.69
CA PHE A 9 57.22 5.61 0.42
C PHE A 9 57.99 5.43 -0.91
N ALA A 10 57.22 5.38 -2.01
CA ALA A 10 57.40 6.26 -3.19
C ALA A 10 56.13 6.37 -4.07
N ASN A 11 55.75 7.61 -4.38
CA ASN A 11 54.67 8.06 -5.27
C ASN A 11 55.12 8.12 -6.75
N SER A 12 54.14 8.19 -7.66
CA SER A 12 54.06 8.98 -8.94
C SER A 12 53.83 8.14 -10.21
N PRO A 13 53.28 8.68 -11.33
CA PRO A 13 52.43 9.86 -11.50
C PRO A 13 51.14 9.62 -12.34
N THR A 14 50.26 10.61 -12.27
CA THR A 14 49.07 10.88 -13.11
C THR A 14 49.41 11.11 -14.58
N THR A 15 48.62 10.55 -15.50
CA THR A 15 48.38 11.11 -16.84
C THR A 15 47.00 10.70 -17.37
N THR A 16 46.17 11.71 -17.61
CA THR A 16 44.94 11.71 -18.41
C THR A 16 45.23 11.44 -19.88
N PRO A 17 44.26 10.88 -20.63
CA PRO A 17 44.02 11.41 -21.96
C PRO A 17 42.54 11.69 -22.25
N SER A 18 42.37 12.71 -23.08
CA SER A 18 41.16 13.40 -23.51
C SER A 18 40.21 12.58 -24.39
N ALA A 19 38.94 12.99 -24.40
CA ALA A 19 37.87 12.56 -25.28
C ALA A 19 38.07 12.99 -26.76
N PRO A 20 37.40 12.28 -27.68
CA PRO A 20 36.38 12.90 -28.55
C PRO A 20 35.09 12.07 -28.46
N GLY A 21 33.87 12.56 -28.60
CA GLY A 21 33.33 13.68 -29.34
C GLY A 21 32.00 13.20 -29.94
N GLY A 22 30.89 13.80 -29.49
CA GLY A 22 29.62 13.89 -30.22
C GLY A 22 28.80 12.61 -30.47
N THR A 23 27.80 12.36 -29.62
CA THR A 23 26.54 11.77 -30.09
C THR A 23 25.36 12.48 -29.45
N GLN A 24 24.43 12.89 -30.31
CA GLN A 24 23.33 13.81 -30.06
C GLN A 24 22.30 13.22 -29.08
N GLN A 25 21.89 14.04 -28.11
CA GLN A 25 20.72 13.83 -27.27
C GLN A 25 19.45 13.94 -28.12
N PRO A 26 18.55 12.95 -28.13
CA PRO A 26 17.20 13.18 -28.62
C PRO A 26 16.44 14.00 -27.57
N THR A 27 16.12 15.24 -27.97
CA THR A 27 15.16 16.12 -27.32
C THR A 27 13.81 15.43 -27.15
N ALA A 28 13.43 15.16 -25.90
CA ALA A 28 12.08 14.74 -25.57
C ALA A 28 11.14 15.95 -25.61
N THR A 29 10.32 16.01 -26.66
CA THR A 29 9.26 16.99 -26.82
C THR A 29 8.24 16.83 -25.69
N ARG A 30 8.06 17.88 -24.88
CA ARG A 30 6.97 18.02 -23.90
C ARG A 30 5.64 17.97 -24.63
N GLY A 31 4.96 16.82 -24.57
CA GLY A 31 3.54 16.72 -24.88
C GLY A 31 2.72 17.45 -23.83
N THR A 32 2.06 18.51 -24.25
CA THR A 32 1.10 19.29 -23.47
C THR A 32 -0.17 18.49 -23.17
N GLY A 33 -0.53 18.45 -21.88
CA GLY A 33 -1.91 18.59 -21.40
C GLY A 33 -2.91 17.49 -21.73
N GLN A 34 -3.23 16.67 -20.72
CA GLN A 34 -4.61 16.50 -20.26
C GLN A 34 -4.57 16.11 -18.78
N THR A 35 -4.62 17.13 -17.92
CA THR A 35 -5.02 16.96 -16.52
C THR A 35 -6.47 16.47 -16.53
N SER A 36 -6.68 15.18 -16.30
CA SER A 36 -7.99 14.67 -15.91
C SER A 36 -8.28 15.22 -14.52
N GLN A 37 -8.93 16.38 -14.46
CA GLN A 37 -9.54 16.87 -13.24
C GLN A 37 -10.65 15.88 -12.87
N ARG A 38 -10.33 14.88 -12.05
CA ARG A 38 -11.35 14.15 -11.30
C ARG A 38 -11.94 15.12 -10.29
N VAL A 39 -13.14 15.59 -10.59
CA VAL A 39 -14.02 16.26 -9.63
C VAL A 39 -14.13 15.34 -8.40
N PRO A 40 -13.91 15.84 -7.17
CA PRO A 40 -14.20 15.04 -5.98
C PRO A 40 -15.69 14.71 -6.02
N VAL A 41 -16.02 13.41 -6.06
CA VAL A 41 -17.38 12.98 -5.77
C VAL A 41 -17.58 13.20 -4.28
N LEU A 42 -17.98 14.42 -3.92
CA LEU A 42 -18.51 14.75 -2.61
C LEU A 42 -19.85 14.01 -2.51
N PHE A 43 -19.85 12.89 -1.79
CA PHE A 43 -21.11 12.32 -1.36
C PHE A 43 -21.73 13.27 -0.34
N PRO A 44 -23.03 13.57 -0.45
CA PRO A 44 -23.74 14.30 0.58
C PRO A 44 -23.62 13.52 1.89
N ASN A 45 -23.38 14.24 2.99
CA ASN A 45 -23.43 13.70 4.34
C ASN A 45 -24.68 12.82 4.46
N SER A 46 -24.46 11.50 4.62
CA SER A 46 -25.56 10.57 4.83
C SER A 46 -26.30 10.99 6.10
N PRO A 47 -27.64 11.13 6.08
CA PRO A 47 -28.40 11.66 7.21
C PRO A 47 -28.53 10.68 8.39
N ASN A 48 -27.91 9.50 8.28
CA ASN A 48 -28.01 8.48 9.28
C ASN A 48 -26.93 8.70 10.35
N GLY A 49 -27.35 8.70 11.62
CA GLY A 49 -26.48 8.91 12.79
C GLY A 49 -25.30 7.92 12.87
N PRO A 50 -24.42 8.09 13.88
CA PRO A 50 -23.14 7.38 13.99
C PRO A 50 -23.25 5.84 13.94
N GLU A 51 -24.41 5.28 14.30
CA GLU A 51 -24.65 3.82 14.29
C GLU A 51 -24.74 3.19 12.89
N SER A 52 -24.95 3.98 11.84
CA SER A 52 -25.17 3.47 10.47
C SER A 52 -23.89 3.33 9.64
N GLN A 53 -22.75 3.83 10.12
CA GLN A 53 -21.46 3.78 9.40
C GLN A 53 -20.74 2.43 9.54
N HIS A 54 -21.19 1.56 10.45
CA HIS A 54 -20.47 0.32 10.79
C HIS A 54 -20.59 -0.80 9.74
N ASN A 55 -21.50 -0.68 8.77
CA ASN A 55 -21.79 -1.72 7.78
C ASN A 55 -21.52 -1.32 6.32
N THR A 56 -20.95 -0.13 6.07
CA THR A 56 -20.67 0.31 4.71
C THR A 56 -19.23 0.01 4.34
N ILE A 57 -19.03 -0.69 3.22
CA ILE A 57 -17.69 -0.93 2.67
C ILE A 57 -17.06 0.39 2.22
N ALA A 58 -15.74 0.50 2.37
CA ALA A 58 -15.00 1.66 1.90
C ALA A 58 -15.16 1.85 0.38
N PRO A 59 -15.16 3.09 -0.12
CA PRO A 59 -15.31 3.34 -1.55
C PRO A 59 -14.11 2.78 -2.33
N SER A 60 -14.40 2.09 -3.44
CA SER A 60 -13.41 1.64 -4.41
C SER A 60 -13.57 2.41 -5.72
N SER A 61 -12.46 2.74 -6.38
CA SER A 61 -12.51 3.33 -7.73
C SER A 61 -12.76 2.31 -8.84
N ILE A 62 -12.92 1.02 -8.49
CA ILE A 62 -13.27 -0.03 -9.44
C ILE A 62 -14.75 0.10 -9.80
N SER A 63 -15.03 0.27 -11.10
CA SER A 63 -16.40 0.24 -11.62
C SER A 63 -16.94 -1.18 -11.54
N PHE A 64 -17.85 -1.44 -10.60
CA PHE A 64 -18.42 -2.77 -10.39
C PHE A 64 -19.17 -3.29 -11.63
N SER A 65 -19.89 -2.43 -12.35
CA SER A 65 -20.60 -2.83 -13.58
C SER A 65 -19.64 -3.29 -14.68
N THR A 66 -18.54 -2.57 -14.86
CA THR A 66 -17.48 -2.94 -15.80
C THR A 66 -16.78 -4.23 -15.36
N LEU A 67 -16.46 -4.35 -14.07
CA LEU A 67 -15.84 -5.55 -13.51
C LEU A 67 -16.74 -6.77 -13.71
N ALA A 68 -18.03 -6.67 -13.35
CA ALA A 68 -18.99 -7.76 -13.49
C ALA A 68 -19.14 -8.22 -14.95
N HIS A 69 -19.03 -7.30 -15.91
CA HIS A 69 -19.02 -7.64 -17.33
C HIS A 69 -17.76 -8.44 -17.71
N ILE A 70 -16.57 -7.97 -17.32
CA ILE A 70 -15.29 -8.65 -17.61
C ILE A 70 -15.23 -10.03 -16.94
N LEU A 71 -15.79 -10.16 -15.73
CA LEU A 71 -15.77 -11.41 -14.97
C LEU A 71 -16.63 -12.52 -15.59
N LYS A 72 -17.55 -12.22 -16.53
CA LYS A 72 -18.40 -13.24 -17.18
C LYS A 72 -17.60 -14.36 -17.81
N ASP A 73 -16.53 -13.98 -18.52
CA ASP A 73 -15.69 -14.90 -19.28
C ASP A 73 -14.43 -15.34 -18.50
N TYR A 74 -14.38 -15.05 -17.19
CA TYR A 74 -13.22 -15.40 -16.37
C TYR A 74 -13.12 -16.94 -16.22
N PRO A 75 -12.00 -17.56 -16.64
CA PRO A 75 -11.91 -19.02 -16.79
C PRO A 75 -11.86 -19.78 -15.46
N ARG A 76 -11.79 -19.07 -14.33
CA ARG A 76 -11.66 -19.66 -12.99
C ARG A 76 -12.88 -19.30 -12.13
N PRO A 77 -13.86 -20.22 -12.00
CA PRO A 77 -15.17 -19.88 -11.44
C PRO A 77 -15.12 -19.53 -9.95
N ILE A 78 -14.19 -20.12 -9.19
CA ILE A 78 -14.02 -19.86 -7.76
C ILE A 78 -13.49 -18.43 -7.56
N GLU A 79 -12.41 -18.08 -8.24
CA GLU A 79 -11.81 -16.75 -8.20
C GLU A 79 -12.75 -15.69 -8.77
N ARG A 80 -13.53 -16.02 -9.80
CA ARG A 80 -14.58 -15.14 -10.31
C ARG A 80 -15.58 -14.76 -9.23
N GLU A 81 -16.12 -15.75 -8.51
CA GLU A 81 -17.07 -15.53 -7.43
C GLU A 81 -16.43 -14.75 -6.27
N MET A 82 -15.19 -15.09 -5.92
CA MET A 82 -14.43 -14.38 -4.88
C MET A 82 -14.24 -12.91 -5.24
N LEU A 83 -13.86 -12.59 -6.48
CA LEU A 83 -13.71 -11.21 -6.94
C LEU A 83 -15.05 -10.49 -6.96
N PHE A 84 -16.10 -11.12 -7.50
CA PHE A 84 -17.43 -10.52 -7.56
C PHE A 84 -17.91 -10.14 -6.15
N ARG A 85 -17.92 -11.10 -5.21
CA ARG A 85 -18.31 -10.86 -3.81
C ARG A 85 -17.38 -9.88 -3.11
N GLY A 86 -16.07 -10.01 -3.32
CA GLY A 86 -15.09 -9.14 -2.69
C GLY A 86 -15.28 -7.67 -3.04
N PHE A 87 -15.63 -7.37 -4.30
CA PHE A 87 -15.91 -5.99 -4.71
C PHE A 87 -17.34 -5.51 -4.42
N SER A 88 -18.32 -6.41 -4.23
CA SER A 88 -19.70 -6.02 -3.89
C SER A 88 -19.97 -5.94 -2.38
N GLU A 89 -19.37 -6.83 -1.60
CA GLU A 89 -19.61 -7.03 -0.16
C GLU A 89 -18.35 -6.79 0.69
N GLY A 90 -17.18 -6.71 0.06
CA GLY A 90 -15.88 -6.58 0.71
C GLY A 90 -15.12 -7.92 0.82
N PHE A 91 -13.80 -7.83 0.87
CA PHE A 91 -12.87 -8.95 1.04
C PHE A 91 -12.70 -9.30 2.51
N ARG A 92 -12.90 -10.56 2.86
CA ARG A 92 -12.73 -11.06 4.23
C ARG A 92 -11.25 -11.32 4.51
N ILE A 93 -10.81 -10.90 5.69
CA ILE A 93 -9.48 -11.25 6.21
C ILE A 93 -9.58 -12.64 6.84
N PRO A 94 -8.77 -13.63 6.41
CA PRO A 94 -8.81 -15.01 6.92
C PRO A 94 -8.12 -15.11 8.29
N TYR A 95 -8.66 -14.40 9.28
CA TYR A 95 -8.17 -14.40 10.65
C TYR A 95 -8.75 -15.57 11.44
N SER A 96 -7.88 -16.41 12.01
CA SER A 96 -8.25 -17.58 12.82
C SER A 96 -7.82 -17.44 14.29
N GLY A 97 -7.52 -16.22 14.73
CA GLY A 97 -7.06 -15.94 16.07
C GLY A 97 -8.19 -15.84 17.10
N PRO A 98 -7.86 -15.61 18.37
CA PRO A 98 -8.87 -15.50 19.42
C PRO A 98 -9.76 -14.26 19.22
N ALA A 99 -11.03 -14.40 19.60
CA ALA A 99 -12.01 -13.31 19.65
C ALA A 99 -11.81 -12.51 20.94
N VAL A 100 -10.92 -11.50 20.89
CA VAL A 100 -10.56 -10.67 22.05
C VAL A 100 -10.54 -9.20 21.67
N THR A 101 -10.89 -8.34 22.63
CA THR A 101 -10.64 -6.90 22.52
C THR A 101 -9.22 -6.60 22.99
N ARG A 102 -8.47 -5.82 22.22
CA ARG A 102 -7.08 -5.45 22.57
C ARG A 102 -6.79 -4.01 22.20
N GLY A 103 -6.19 -3.27 23.13
CA GLY A 103 -5.62 -1.95 22.90
C GLY A 103 -4.11 -2.01 22.67
N ALA A 104 -3.57 -1.11 21.84
CA ALA A 104 -2.13 -0.92 21.69
C ALA A 104 -1.78 0.56 21.57
N ASN A 105 -0.77 1.00 22.32
CA ASN A 105 -0.27 2.37 22.23
C ASN A 105 0.53 2.59 20.95
N ASN A 106 0.31 3.72 20.28
CA ASN A 106 1.07 4.13 19.11
C ASN A 106 2.58 4.09 19.34
N LEU A 107 3.32 3.77 18.28
CA LEU A 107 4.78 3.75 18.31
C LEU A 107 5.33 5.13 18.63
N ARG A 108 6.56 5.17 19.15
CA ARG A 108 7.25 6.42 19.52
C ARG A 108 7.21 7.46 18.39
N SER A 109 7.46 7.04 17.14
CA SER A 109 7.47 7.95 15.99
C SER A 109 6.13 8.61 15.69
N ALA A 110 5.00 7.95 15.96
CA ALA A 110 3.68 8.55 15.84
C ALA A 110 3.38 9.52 17.00
N ARG A 111 3.81 9.17 18.22
CA ARG A 111 3.66 10.04 19.40
C ARG A 111 4.49 11.33 19.32
N GLU A 112 5.66 11.27 18.68
CA GLU A 112 6.54 12.42 18.46
C GLU A 112 6.12 13.30 17.27
N ALA A 113 5.21 12.83 16.41
CA ALA A 113 4.73 13.56 15.25
C ALA A 113 3.18 13.55 15.15
N PRO A 114 2.46 14.02 16.19
CA PRO A 114 0.99 13.90 16.25
C PRO A 114 0.29 14.67 15.12
N GLY A 115 0.81 15.83 14.71
CA GLY A 115 0.24 16.60 13.60
C GLY A 115 0.28 15.86 12.26
N VAL A 116 1.33 15.07 12.00
CA VAL A 116 1.45 14.26 10.78
C VAL A 116 0.45 13.09 10.80
N VAL A 117 0.24 12.48 11.97
CA VAL A 117 -0.75 11.42 12.15
C VAL A 117 -2.15 11.98 11.92
N GLN A 118 -2.47 13.11 12.55
CA GLN A 118 -3.76 13.77 12.43
C GLN A 118 -4.08 14.15 10.97
N GLU A 119 -3.16 14.84 10.28
CA GLU A 119 -3.35 15.23 8.87
C GLU A 119 -3.66 14.00 7.97
N LYS A 120 -2.98 12.89 8.21
CA LYS A 120 -3.19 11.65 7.44
C LYS A 120 -4.52 10.99 7.74
N LEU A 121 -4.90 10.90 9.01
CA LEU A 121 -6.19 10.34 9.40
C LEU A 121 -7.35 11.20 8.89
N GLU A 122 -7.25 12.52 8.98
CA GLU A 122 -8.25 13.45 8.43
C GLU A 122 -8.41 13.24 6.92
N ARG A 123 -7.32 13.00 6.19
CA ARG A 123 -7.39 12.70 4.76
C ARG A 123 -8.09 11.36 4.48
N GLU A 124 -7.78 10.31 5.23
CA GLU A 124 -8.45 9.00 5.06
C GLU A 124 -9.94 9.08 5.44
N LEU A 125 -10.31 9.87 6.44
CA LEU A 125 -11.69 10.18 6.82
C LEU A 125 -12.43 10.92 5.70
N GLN A 126 -11.83 11.98 5.14
CA GLN A 126 -12.40 12.73 4.01
C GLN A 126 -12.63 11.85 2.77
N LEU A 127 -11.76 10.85 2.57
CA LEU A 127 -11.90 9.87 1.48
C LEU A 127 -12.87 8.73 1.82
N GLY A 128 -13.46 8.70 3.02
CA GLY A 128 -14.39 7.66 3.47
C GLY A 128 -13.73 6.28 3.65
N ARG A 129 -12.40 6.23 3.82
CA ARG A 129 -11.64 4.98 3.92
C ARG A 129 -11.45 4.50 5.36
N VAL A 130 -11.60 5.42 6.32
CA VAL A 130 -11.60 5.16 7.75
C VAL A 130 -12.89 5.72 8.33
N ALA A 131 -13.41 5.09 9.37
CA ALA A 131 -14.56 5.58 10.12
C ALA A 131 -14.13 5.97 11.54
N GLY A 132 -14.86 6.90 12.15
CA GLY A 132 -14.55 7.47 13.46
C GLY A 132 -14.23 8.97 13.37
N PRO A 133 -13.55 9.56 14.37
CA PRO A 133 -13.16 8.91 15.63
C PRO A 133 -14.37 8.45 16.45
N PHE A 134 -14.22 7.36 17.18
CA PHE A 134 -15.25 6.84 18.08
C PHE A 134 -14.86 7.12 19.53
N SER A 135 -15.82 7.44 20.38
CA SER A 135 -15.57 7.68 21.82
C SER A 135 -15.30 6.38 22.60
N GLN A 136 -15.73 5.24 22.06
CA GLN A 136 -15.54 3.89 22.59
C GLN A 136 -15.34 2.91 21.42
N PRO A 137 -14.77 1.71 21.64
CA PRO A 137 -14.64 0.71 20.59
C PRO A 137 -15.98 0.42 19.90
N PRO A 138 -16.07 0.56 18.57
CA PRO A 138 -17.35 0.53 17.84
C PRO A 138 -17.90 -0.89 17.60
N LEU A 139 -17.08 -1.93 17.79
CA LEU A 139 -17.41 -3.32 17.49
C LEU A 139 -16.95 -4.23 18.64
N PRO A 140 -17.59 -5.40 18.82
CA PRO A 140 -17.06 -6.42 19.72
C PRO A 140 -15.71 -6.95 19.24
N ASN A 141 -14.88 -7.44 20.16
CA ASN A 141 -13.56 -8.01 19.87
C ASN A 141 -12.65 -7.05 19.08
N PHE A 142 -12.73 -5.76 19.37
CA PHE A 142 -12.00 -4.74 18.62
C PHE A 142 -10.50 -4.80 18.92
N ILE A 143 -9.69 -5.03 17.89
CA ILE A 143 -8.23 -5.08 17.98
C ILE A 143 -7.67 -3.77 17.45
N VAL A 144 -7.02 -3.02 18.34
CA VAL A 144 -6.28 -1.80 18.02
C VAL A 144 -4.81 -2.16 17.81
N SER A 145 -4.30 -1.87 16.62
CA SER A 145 -2.87 -1.98 16.30
C SER A 145 -2.23 -0.59 16.25
N PRO A 146 -0.96 -0.45 16.67
CA PRO A 146 -0.36 0.86 16.84
C PRO A 146 -0.05 1.51 15.50
N LEU A 147 -0.20 2.84 15.46
CA LEU A 147 0.30 3.66 14.35
C LEU A 147 1.78 3.98 14.53
N GLY A 148 2.49 4.05 13.42
CA GLY A 148 3.86 4.53 13.32
C GLY A 148 4.04 5.50 12.16
N ILE A 149 5.02 6.38 12.28
CA ILE A 149 5.41 7.31 11.21
C ILE A 149 6.81 6.95 10.70
N VAL A 150 6.97 6.93 9.38
CA VAL A 150 8.24 6.68 8.68
C VAL A 150 8.48 7.78 7.64
N PRO A 151 9.60 8.50 7.67
CA PRO A 151 9.95 9.50 6.64
C PRO A 151 10.08 8.86 5.25
N LYS A 152 9.64 9.57 4.21
CA LYS A 152 9.98 9.27 2.81
C LYS A 152 11.33 9.92 2.44
N LYS A 153 11.87 9.55 1.28
CA LYS A 153 13.08 10.19 0.71
C LYS A 153 12.87 11.69 0.47
N GLU A 154 11.67 12.08 0.11
CA GLU A 154 11.27 13.48 -0.04
C GLU A 154 11.10 14.14 1.33
N GLN A 155 11.78 15.27 1.55
CA GLN A 155 11.71 16.02 2.80
C GLN A 155 10.26 16.44 3.12
N GLY A 156 9.88 16.34 4.40
CA GLY A 156 8.55 16.68 4.88
C GLY A 156 7.45 15.68 4.52
N LYS A 157 7.73 14.62 3.74
CA LYS A 157 6.75 13.59 3.44
C LYS A 157 6.94 12.37 4.33
N TYR A 158 5.81 11.86 4.83
CA TYR A 158 5.79 10.72 5.73
C TYR A 158 4.86 9.61 5.22
N ARG A 159 5.14 8.38 5.63
CA ARG A 159 4.24 7.22 5.55
C ARG A 159 3.69 6.95 6.94
N MET A 160 2.37 6.81 7.04
CA MET A 160 1.74 6.25 8.22
C MET A 160 1.69 4.73 8.06
N ILE A 161 2.10 4.02 9.09
CA ILE A 161 2.15 2.56 9.15
C ILE A 161 1.14 2.12 10.18
N HIS A 162 0.21 1.26 9.77
CA HIS A 162 -0.69 0.55 10.68
C HIS A 162 -0.06 -0.81 10.99
N HIS A 163 0.48 -0.96 12.21
CA HIS A 163 1.38 -2.06 12.51
C HIS A 163 0.62 -3.34 12.91
N LEU A 164 -0.01 -4.00 11.92
CA LEU A 164 -0.79 -5.24 12.10
C LEU A 164 0.03 -6.48 12.50
N ALA A 165 1.37 -6.35 12.45
CA ALA A 165 2.34 -7.33 12.96
C ALA A 165 2.70 -7.14 14.45
N TYR A 166 2.00 -6.24 15.17
CA TYR A 166 2.18 -6.03 16.60
C TYR A 166 1.01 -6.59 17.44
N PRO A 167 1.28 -7.12 18.65
CA PRO A 167 2.60 -7.53 19.13
C PRO A 167 3.01 -8.84 18.46
N LYS A 168 4.31 -9.07 18.27
CA LYS A 168 4.82 -10.32 17.70
C LYS A 168 4.37 -11.53 18.53
N GLY A 169 3.88 -12.58 17.86
CA GLY A 169 3.35 -13.80 18.47
C GLY A 169 1.86 -13.72 18.86
N ALA A 170 1.21 -12.56 18.70
CA ALA A 170 -0.22 -12.41 18.92
C ALA A 170 -0.86 -11.34 18.03
N SER A 171 -0.19 -10.89 16.97
CA SER A 171 -0.68 -9.84 16.10
C SER A 171 -1.82 -10.32 15.21
N VAL A 172 -2.49 -9.42 14.48
CA VAL A 172 -3.48 -9.84 13.48
C VAL A 172 -2.82 -10.73 12.42
N ASN A 173 -1.63 -10.34 11.96
CA ASN A 173 -0.85 -11.10 10.99
C ASN A 173 -0.42 -12.50 11.46
N ASP A 174 -0.12 -12.68 12.76
CA ASP A 174 0.29 -13.99 13.30
C ASP A 174 -0.82 -15.04 13.25
N TYR A 175 -2.07 -14.62 13.07
CA TYR A 175 -3.25 -15.48 12.98
C TYR A 175 -3.87 -15.52 11.58
N LEU A 176 -3.12 -15.11 10.56
CA LEU A 176 -3.50 -15.35 9.17
C LEU A 176 -3.02 -16.74 8.76
N GLU A 177 -3.91 -17.54 8.18
CA GLU A 177 -3.57 -18.89 7.74
C GLU A 177 -2.54 -18.83 6.60
N GLU A 178 -1.34 -19.39 6.81
CA GLU A 178 -0.24 -19.35 5.84
C GLU A 178 -0.63 -19.94 4.47
N GLY A 179 -1.45 -21.00 4.46
CA GLY A 179 -1.90 -21.67 3.24
C GLY A 179 -2.84 -20.84 2.36
N THR A 180 -3.48 -19.81 2.92
CA THR A 180 -4.38 -18.91 2.17
C THR A 180 -3.74 -17.55 1.87
N CYS A 181 -2.59 -17.26 2.49
CA CYS A 181 -1.90 -15.97 2.38
C CYS A 181 -0.59 -16.01 1.56
N SER A 182 -0.31 -17.12 0.86
CA SER A 182 0.87 -17.20 -0.01
C SER A 182 0.68 -16.41 -1.30
N VAL A 183 1.62 -15.52 -1.62
CA VAL A 183 1.63 -14.76 -2.87
C VAL A 183 2.81 -15.20 -3.73
N GLY A 184 2.53 -15.65 -4.95
CA GLY A 184 3.54 -15.87 -5.98
C GLY A 184 3.80 -14.58 -6.76
N TYR A 185 5.05 -14.13 -6.77
CA TYR A 185 5.47 -13.00 -7.61
C TYR A 185 6.08 -13.50 -8.90
N ALA A 186 5.81 -12.80 -10.01
CA ALA A 186 6.56 -12.98 -11.23
C ALA A 186 8.03 -12.63 -10.98
N SER A 187 8.92 -13.50 -11.42
CA SER A 187 10.36 -13.34 -11.33
C SER A 187 10.88 -12.32 -12.35
N TYR A 188 12.08 -11.82 -12.10
CA TYR A 188 12.77 -10.93 -13.04
C TYR A 188 13.10 -11.65 -14.36
N ASP A 189 13.43 -12.94 -14.30
CA ASP A 189 13.74 -13.74 -15.47
C ASP A 189 12.50 -13.95 -16.35
N GLU A 190 11.34 -14.26 -15.75
CA GLU A 190 10.06 -14.31 -16.48
C GLU A 190 9.75 -12.98 -17.17
N ALA A 191 10.01 -11.85 -16.50
CA ALA A 191 9.83 -10.54 -17.09
C ALA A 191 10.78 -10.31 -18.29
N ILE A 192 12.05 -10.73 -18.19
CA ILE A 192 12.99 -10.68 -19.31
C ILE A 192 12.52 -11.55 -20.47
N ASP A 193 12.05 -12.76 -20.19
CA ASP A 193 11.61 -13.68 -21.22
C ASP A 193 10.40 -13.14 -21.98
N LEU A 194 9.47 -12.47 -21.30
CA LEU A 194 8.37 -11.74 -21.95
C LEU A 194 8.88 -10.64 -22.89
N VAL A 195 9.91 -9.88 -22.46
CA VAL A 195 10.51 -8.82 -23.30
C VAL A 195 11.22 -9.41 -24.52
N ARG A 196 11.97 -10.49 -24.34
CA ARG A 196 12.65 -11.20 -25.44
C ARG A 196 11.63 -11.77 -26.43
N ALA A 197 10.55 -12.38 -25.94
CA ALA A 197 9.49 -12.94 -26.76
C ALA A 197 8.75 -11.89 -27.60
N ALA A 198 8.64 -10.65 -27.11
CA ALA A 198 8.03 -9.55 -27.87
C ALA A 198 8.84 -9.17 -29.13
N GLY A 199 10.14 -9.47 -29.16
CA GLY A 199 11.00 -9.31 -30.34
C GLY A 199 11.52 -7.89 -30.57
N LEU A 200 12.36 -7.76 -31.60
CA LEU A 200 13.00 -6.49 -31.95
C LEU A 200 11.95 -5.49 -32.50
N GLY A 201 11.99 -4.26 -32.01
CA GLY A 201 11.06 -3.20 -32.41
C GLY A 201 9.75 -3.20 -31.60
N ALA A 202 9.60 -4.07 -30.61
CA ALA A 202 8.46 -4.04 -29.69
C ALA A 202 8.40 -2.71 -28.91
N LEU A 203 7.19 -2.18 -28.78
CA LEU A 203 6.92 -1.00 -27.96
C LEU A 203 6.50 -1.44 -26.55
N MET A 204 7.05 -0.81 -25.53
CA MET A 204 6.71 -1.08 -24.13
C MET A 204 6.06 0.14 -23.48
N ALA A 205 4.96 -0.09 -22.78
CA ALA A 205 4.36 0.87 -21.88
C ALA A 205 4.38 0.31 -20.44
N LYS A 206 4.64 1.17 -19.46
CA LYS A 206 4.57 0.85 -18.04
C LYS A 206 3.48 1.68 -17.39
N ALA A 207 2.55 1.03 -16.71
CA ALA A 207 1.60 1.66 -15.82
C ALA A 207 1.84 1.17 -14.38
N ASP A 208 1.63 2.05 -13.42
CA ASP A 208 1.67 1.74 -11.99
C ASP A 208 0.32 2.09 -11.38
N ILE A 209 -0.19 1.25 -10.49
CA ILE A 209 -1.48 1.46 -9.85
C ILE A 209 -1.26 2.25 -8.56
N GLU A 210 -1.66 3.51 -8.57
CA GLU A 210 -1.63 4.34 -7.38
C GLU A 210 -2.58 3.79 -6.31
N THR A 211 -2.10 3.69 -5.06
CA THR A 211 -2.90 3.28 -3.89
C THR A 211 -3.61 1.93 -4.04
N ALA A 212 -2.97 0.95 -4.70
CA ALA A 212 -3.56 -0.33 -5.05
C ALA A 212 -4.32 -1.06 -3.92
N PHE A 213 -3.82 -1.03 -2.67
CA PHE A 213 -4.50 -1.69 -1.55
C PHE A 213 -5.85 -1.08 -1.19
N HIS A 214 -6.06 0.21 -1.44
CA HIS A 214 -7.35 0.88 -1.21
C HIS A 214 -8.38 0.53 -2.28
N LEU A 215 -8.01 -0.17 -3.35
CA LEU A 215 -8.97 -0.67 -4.33
C LEU A 215 -9.80 -1.83 -3.79
N PHE A 216 -9.28 -2.56 -2.80
CA PHE A 216 -9.91 -3.76 -2.24
C PHE A 216 -10.64 -3.40 -0.94
N PRO A 217 -11.97 -3.20 -0.97
CA PRO A 217 -12.72 -2.91 0.25
C PRO A 217 -12.66 -4.11 1.20
N VAL A 218 -12.56 -3.85 2.50
CA VAL A 218 -12.60 -4.91 3.51
C VAL A 218 -14.05 -5.23 3.84
N HIS A 219 -14.37 -6.51 4.03
CA HIS A 219 -15.70 -6.95 4.43
C HIS A 219 -16.02 -6.47 5.86
N PRO A 220 -17.25 -6.00 6.16
CA PRO A 220 -17.58 -5.45 7.48
C PRO A 220 -17.30 -6.39 8.66
N SER A 221 -17.46 -7.71 8.46
CA SER A 221 -17.13 -8.71 9.49
C SER A 221 -15.66 -8.69 9.93
N SER A 222 -14.76 -8.12 9.13
CA SER A 222 -13.32 -8.04 9.42
C SER A 222 -12.88 -6.66 9.94
N PHE A 223 -13.78 -5.67 10.03
CA PHE A 223 -13.44 -4.33 10.50
C PHE A 223 -12.88 -4.30 11.93
N HIS A 224 -13.33 -5.22 12.78
CA HIS A 224 -12.86 -5.32 14.17
C HIS A 224 -11.36 -5.63 14.27
N LEU A 225 -10.72 -6.12 13.21
CA LEU A 225 -9.28 -6.44 13.16
C LEU A 225 -8.41 -5.23 12.81
N LEU A 226 -9.01 -4.12 12.36
CA LEU A 226 -8.31 -2.99 11.74
C LEU A 226 -8.39 -1.71 12.59
N GLY A 227 -8.57 -1.85 13.90
CA GLY A 227 -8.59 -0.71 14.80
C GLY A 227 -7.25 0.02 14.87
N MET A 228 -7.32 1.34 15.08
CA MET A 228 -6.18 2.24 15.34
C MET A 228 -6.63 3.32 16.32
N GLN A 229 -5.67 3.99 16.98
CA GLN A 229 -5.92 5.07 17.94
C GLN A 229 -4.87 6.18 17.80
#